data_AF-A0A1F5JZ87-F1
#
_entry.id   AF-A0A1F5JZ87-F1
#
_cell.length_a   1.000
_cell.length_b   1.000
_cell.length_c   1.000
_cell.angle_alpha   90.00
_cell.angle_beta   90.00
_cell.angle_gamma   90.00
#
_symmetry.space_group_name_H-M   'P 1'
#
loop_
_entity.id
_entity.type
_entity.pdbx_description
1 polymer ?
#
loop_
_entity_poly.entity_id
_entity_poly.type
_entity_poly.pdbx_seq_one_letter_code
_entity_poly.pdbx_strand_id
1 'polypeptide(L)' 'MKRQDYLIIKGLDIKELELKVKTLRQDLEGLVLEKNRNVLKDLKSISKKKKDISQVLTVIKQKQLLAQLEPKIEKGDKK' A
#
# COMPACT_ATOMS: atom_id res chain seq x y z
N MET A 1 -7.60 5.90 3.98
CA MET A 1 -8.08 5.46 2.67
C MET A 1 -9.59 5.28 2.71
N LYS A 2 -10.31 5.80 1.71
CA LYS A 2 -11.74 5.52 1.55
C LYS A 2 -11.94 4.15 0.88
N ARG A 3 -13.14 3.59 0.98
CA ARG A 3 -13.47 2.27 0.40
C ARG A 3 -13.24 2.22 -1.12
N GLN A 4 -13.59 3.28 -1.84
CA GLN A 4 -13.38 3.38 -3.29
C GLN A 4 -11.89 3.34 -3.66
N ASP A 5 -11.05 4.12 -2.98
CA ASP A 5 -9.60 4.12 -3.21
C ASP A 5 -8.98 2.71 -3.02
N TYR A 6 -9.49 1.98 -2.02
CA TYR A 6 -9.02 0.62 -1.74
C TYR A 6 -9.39 -0.38 -2.85
N LEU A 7 -10.56 -0.21 -3.49
CA LEU A 7 -10.94 -1.03 -4.65
C LEU A 7 -10.02 -0.76 -5.84
N ILE A 8 -9.69 0.50 -6.10
CA ILE A 8 -8.74 0.89 -7.16
C ILE A 8 -7.38 0.23 -6.91
N ILE A 9 -6.86 0.31 -5.69
CA ILE A 9 -5.57 -0.27 -5.32
C ILE A 9 -5.52 -1.78 -5.57
N LYS A 10 -6.60 -2.53 -5.34
CA LYS A 10 -6.60 -3.97 -5.64
C LYS A 10 -6.46 -4.28 -7.13
N GLY A 11 -6.96 -3.39 -7.99
CA GLY A 11 -6.88 -3.52 -9.45
C GLY A 11 -5.49 -3.23 -10.03
N LEU A 12 -4.62 -2.51 -9.31
CA LEU A 12 -3.30 -2.12 -9.80
C LEU A 12 -2.30 -3.29 -9.83
N ASP A 13 -1.34 -3.22 -10.75
CA ASP A 13 -0.23 -4.16 -10.81
C ASP A 13 0.79 -3.94 -9.69
N ILE A 14 1.61 -4.96 -9.39
CA ILE A 14 2.62 -4.88 -8.31
C ILE A 14 3.57 -3.69 -8.51
N LYS A 15 4.02 -3.43 -9.75
CA LYS A 15 4.89 -2.29 -10.07
C LYS A 15 4.20 -0.95 -9.80
N GLU A 16 2.92 -0.83 -10.13
CA GLU A 16 2.14 0.38 -9.88
C GLU A 16 1.90 0.58 -8.38
N LEU A 17 1.66 -0.51 -7.64
CA LEU A 17 1.53 -0.49 -6.19
C LEU A 17 2.83 -0.06 -5.51
N GLU A 18 3.98 -0.54 -5.98
CA GLU A 18 5.30 -0.11 -5.50
C GLU A 18 5.53 1.39 -5.74
N LEU A 19 5.20 1.87 -6.94
CA LEU A 19 5.26 3.29 -7.26
C LEU A 19 4.34 4.09 -6.33
N LYS A 20 3.12 3.61 -6.09
CA LYS A 20 2.18 4.25 -5.16
C LYS A 20 2.72 4.31 -3.73
N VAL A 21 3.34 3.24 -3.24
CA VAL A 21 4.00 3.24 -1.93
C VAL A 21 5.11 4.28 -1.88
N LYS A 22 5.93 4.38 -2.94
CA LYS A 22 7.00 5.38 -3.02
C LYS A 22 6.45 6.81 -2.92
N THR A 23 5.42 7.13 -3.69
CA THR A 23 4.76 8.44 -3.62
C THR A 23 4.18 8.71 -2.23
N LEU A 24 3.48 7.74 -1.62
CA LEU A 24 2.91 7.92 -0.29
C LEU A 24 3.98 8.10 0.80
N ARG A 25 5.17 7.52 0.64
CA ARG A 25 6.31 7.74 1.54
C ARG A 25 6.89 9.15 1.39
N GLN A 26 7.03 9.65 0.17
CA GLN A 26 7.47 11.03 -0.08
C GLN A 26 6.49 12.04 0.53
N ASP A 27 5.18 11.82 0.37
CA ASP A 27 4.16 12.65 1.04
C ASP A 27 4.30 12.61 2.57
N LEU A 28 4.55 11.42 3.13
CA LEU A 28 4.73 11.24 4.57
C LEU A 28 5.97 11.98 5.07
N GLU A 29 7.07 11.92 4.34
CA GLU A 29 8.30 12.67 4.64
C GLU A 29 8.03 14.17 4.67
N GLY A 30 7.28 14.69 3.69
CA GLY A 30 6.82 16.09 3.68
C GLY A 30 6.03 16.46 4.95
N LEU A 31 5.04 15.65 5.33
CA LEU A 31 4.26 15.87 6.56
C LEU A 31 5.12 15.81 7.82
N VAL A 32 6.13 14.93 7.87
CA VAL A 32 7.06 14.85 9.00
C VAL A 32 7.94 16.10 9.08
N LEU A 33 8.41 16.62 7.95
CA LEU A 33 9.17 17.88 7.92
C LEU A 33 8.33 19.06 8.40
N GLU A 34 7.09 19.17 7.93
CA GLU A 34 6.15 20.20 8.41
C GLU A 34 5.86 20.09 9.90
N LYS A 35 5.70 18.86 10.42
CA LYS A 35 5.55 18.62 11.85
C LYS A 35 6.77 19.10 12.62
N ASN A 36 7.97 18.78 12.15
CA ASN A 36 9.23 19.17 12.81
C ASN A 36 9.44 20.69 12.78
N ARG A 37 8.89 21.39 11.79
CA ARG A 37 8.86 22.87 11.71
C ARG A 37 7.70 23.50 12.49
N ASN A 38 6.87 22.72 13.17
CA ASN A 38 5.65 23.16 13.87
C ASN A 38 4.65 23.91 12.99
N VAL A 39 4.66 23.69 11.68
CA VAL A 39 3.69 24.31 10.73
C VAL A 39 2.56 23.37 10.34
N LEU A 40 2.66 22.08 10.68
CA LEU A 40 1.62 21.10 10.40
C LEU A 40 0.40 21.28 11.31
N LYS A 41 -0.73 21.67 10.74
CA LYS A 41 -1.99 21.88 11.48
C LYS A 41 -2.73 20.59 11.81
N ASP A 42 -2.74 19.61 10.90
CA ASP A 42 -3.41 18.32 11.11
C ASP A 42 -2.41 17.21 11.39
N LEU A 43 -2.15 16.92 12.67
CA LEU A 43 -1.28 15.81 13.08
C LEU A 43 -1.86 14.43 12.72
N LYS A 44 -3.18 14.29 12.56
CA LYS A 44 -3.82 13.01 12.19
C LYS A 44 -3.53 12.64 10.75
N SER A 45 -3.12 13.59 9.90
CA SER A 45 -2.73 13.35 8.51
C SER A 45 -1.59 12.33 8.40
N ILE A 46 -0.60 12.38 9.31
CA ILE A 46 0.53 11.43 9.37
C ILE A 46 0.03 10.01 9.65
N SER A 47 -0.85 9.85 10.65
CA SER A 47 -1.42 8.54 10.99
C SER A 47 -2.26 7.97 9.84
N LYS A 48 -3.09 8.80 9.20
CA LYS A 48 -3.85 8.42 8.01
C LYS A 48 -2.93 7.97 6.87
N LYS A 49 -1.88 8.73 6.58
CA LYS A 49 -0.91 8.40 5.52
C LYS A 49 -0.15 7.10 5.80
N LYS A 50 0.25 6.86 7.06
CA LYS A 50 0.84 5.57 7.49
C LYS A 50 -0.12 4.41 7.26
N LYS A 51 -1.40 4.56 7.63
CA LYS A 51 -2.43 3.55 7.38
C LYS A 51 -2.57 3.25 5.88
N ASP A 52 -2.55 4.29 5.04
CA ASP A 52 -2.65 4.11 3.59
C ASP A 52 -1.47 3.32 3.04
N ILE A 53 -0.24 3.62 3.47
CA ILE A 53 0.97 2.86 3.11
C ILE A 53 0.82 1.39 3.52
N SER A 54 0.42 1.12 4.76
CA SER A 54 0.23 -0.25 5.25
C SER A 54 -0.78 -1.03 4.41
N GLN A 55 -1.90 -0.40 4.03
CA GLN A 55 -2.93 -1.05 3.21
C GLN A 55 -2.43 -1.41 1.81
N VAL A 56 -1.65 -0.53 1.16
CA VAL A 56 -1.05 -0.83 -0.15
C VAL A 56 -0.05 -1.98 -0.03
N LEU A 57 0.81 -1.97 0.98
CA LEU A 57 1.77 -3.05 1.24
C LEU A 57 1.08 -4.40 1.50
N THR A 58 -0.06 -4.40 2.19
CA THR A 58 -0.87 -5.61 2.37
C THR A 58 -1.35 -6.17 1.03
N VAL A 59 -1.83 -5.31 0.12
CA VAL A 59 -2.27 -5.75 -1.21
C VAL A 59 -1.11 -6.32 -2.03
N ILE A 60 0.08 -5.70 -1.97
CA ILE A 60 1.30 -6.24 -2.60
C ILE A 60 1.58 -7.66 -2.07
N LYS A 61 1.59 -7.82 -0.73
CA LYS A 61 1.87 -9.12 -0.12
C LYS A 61 0.83 -10.17 -0.51
N GLN A 62 -0.45 -9.81 -0.56
CA GLN A 62 -1.53 -10.69 -1.01
C GLN A 62 -1.31 -11.16 -2.45
N LYS A 63 -0.97 -10.26 -3.37
CA LYS A 63 -0.67 -10.61 -4.77
C LYS A 63 0.55 -11.53 -4.89
N GLN A 64 1.61 -11.26 -4.13
CA GLN A 64 2.80 -12.13 -4.09
C GLN A 64 2.47 -13.54 -3.55
N LEU A 65 1.63 -13.64 -2.52
CA LEU A 65 1.20 -14.93 -1.98
C LEU A 65 0.35 -15.72 -2.98
N LEU A 66 -0.55 -15.05 -3.72
CA LEU A 66 -1.34 -15.70 -4.78
C LEU A 66 -0.42 -16.29 -5.86
N ALA A 67 0.56 -15.52 -6.34
CA ALA A 67 1.54 -16.00 -7.31
C ALA A 67 2.37 -17.20 -6.82
N GLN A 68 2.57 -17.34 -5.50
CA GLN A 68 3.25 -18.51 -4.92
C GLN A 68 2.33 -19.73 -4.77
N LEU A 69 1.01 -19.54 -4.74
CA LEU A 69 0.02 -20.60 -4.58
C LEU A 69 -0.39 -21.22 -5.92
N GLU A 70 -0.51 -20.43 -6.99
CA GLU A 70 -0.80 -20.90 -8.36
C GLU A 70 0.02 -22.14 -8.78
N PRO A 71 1.37 -22.17 -8.67
CA PRO A 71 2.16 -23.34 -9.05
C PRO A 71 1.96 -24.57 -8.16
N LYS A 72 1.34 -24.43 -6.99
CA LYS A 72 1.03 -25.55 -6.08
C LYS A 72 -0.32 -26.20 -6.43
N ILE A 73 -1.28 -25.43 -6.92
CA ILE A 73 -2.60 -25.93 -7.31
C ILE A 73 -2.49 -26.80 -8.56
N GLU A 74 -1.75 -26.36 -9.58
CA GLU A 74 -1.52 -27.14 -10.81
C GLU A 74 -0.84 -28.50 -10.60
N LYS A 75 -0.12 -28.68 -9.47
CA LYS A 75 0.50 -29.95 -9.09
C LYS A 75 -0.40 -30.82 -8.21
N GLY A 76 -1.39 -30.22 -7.54
CA GLY A 76 -2.36 -30.92 -6.69
C GLY A 76 -3.52 -31.54 -7.48
N ASP A 77 -3.90 -30.92 -8.61
CA ASP A 77 -5.01 -31.39 -9.47
C ASP A 77 -4.60 -32.45 -10.50
N LYS A 78 -3.32 -32.85 -10.56
CA LYS A 78 -2.81 -33.94 -11.41
C LYS A 78 -2.77 -35.30 -10.71
N LYS A 79 -3.68 -35.56 -9.77
CA LYS A 79 -3.82 -36.86 -9.09
C LYS A 79 -5.18 -37.49 -9.32
#